data_AF-A0A4R9KF31-F1
#
_entry.id   AF-A0A4R9KF31-F1
#
_cell.length_a   1.000
_cell.length_b   1.000
_cell.length_c   1.000
_cell.angle_alpha   90.00
_cell.angle_beta   90.00
_cell.angle_gamma   90.00
#
_symmetry.space_group_name_H-M   'P 1'
#
loop_
_entity.id
_entity.type
_entity.pdbx_description
1 polymer ?
#
loop_
_entity_poly.entity_id
_entity_poly.type
_entity_poly.pdbx_seq_one_letter_code
_entity_poly.pdbx_strand_id
1 'polypeptide(L)'
;MFYAAALFLYGTSVFSDVTNPWELHWDERILNRKDVIHIVLETRPGGFRLTLLVNERFPYNYKSKSSPFYYSNIKDAKEGLELAEKLDRYLKSGFNMKIRFYGSEIHELILDESIQ
;
A
#
# COMPACT_ATOMS: atom_id res chain seq x y z
N MET A 1 54.59 20.39 -2.09
CA MET A 1 53.27 20.48 -1.44
C MET A 1 52.25 19.88 -2.39
N PHE A 2 51.68 18.72 -2.06
CA PHE A 2 50.55 18.14 -2.79
C PHE A 2 49.34 18.20 -1.84
N TYR A 3 48.34 19.01 -2.20
CA TYR A 3 47.06 19.07 -1.49
C TYR A 3 46.24 17.84 -1.88
N ALA A 4 46.08 16.88 -0.97
CA ALA A 4 45.13 15.80 -1.11
C ALA A 4 43.73 16.32 -0.74
N ALA A 5 42.85 16.44 -1.73
CA ALA A 5 41.44 16.73 -1.49
C ALA A 5 40.76 15.48 -0.92
N ALA A 6 40.49 15.49 0.39
CA ALA A 6 39.69 14.46 1.04
C ALA A 6 38.23 14.57 0.58
N LEU A 7 37.78 13.65 -0.27
CA LEU A 7 36.36 13.46 -0.56
C LEU A 7 35.67 12.95 0.71
N PHE A 8 34.94 13.85 1.37
CA PHE A 8 33.94 13.50 2.37
C PHE A 8 32.81 12.72 1.67
N LEU A 9 32.89 11.39 1.69
CA LEU A 9 31.76 10.53 1.44
C LEU A 9 30.82 10.65 2.64
N TYR A 10 30.00 11.70 2.66
CA TYR A 10 28.80 11.72 3.47
C TYR A 10 27.93 10.56 3.00
N GLY A 11 27.98 9.46 3.75
CA GLY A 11 27.00 8.39 3.64
C GLY A 11 25.64 9.00 3.93
N THR A 12 24.86 9.28 2.89
CA THR A 12 23.44 9.54 3.04
C THR A 12 22.84 8.27 3.63
N SER A 13 22.46 8.31 4.90
CA SER A 13 21.62 7.27 5.46
C SER A 13 20.37 7.24 4.58
N VAL A 14 20.22 6.18 3.80
CA VAL A 14 18.96 5.90 3.11
C VAL A 14 17.97 5.56 4.22
N PHE A 15 17.38 6.59 4.83
CA PHE A 15 16.19 6.41 5.63
C PHE A 15 15.19 5.77 4.68
N SER A 16 14.82 4.54 5.03
CA SER A 16 13.71 3.87 4.40
C SER A 16 12.48 4.73 4.67
N ASP A 17 11.96 5.45 3.66
CA ASP A 17 10.64 6.11 3.65
C ASP A 17 9.51 5.05 3.72
N VAL A 18 9.64 4.08 4.61
CA VAL A 18 8.68 3.01 4.82
C VAL A 18 8.25 3.15 6.26
N THR A 19 7.00 3.59 6.45
CA THR A 19 6.38 3.69 7.76
C THR A 19 6.51 2.35 8.46
N ASN A 20 6.98 2.39 9.70
CA ASN A 20 7.09 1.20 10.52
C ASN A 20 5.67 0.66 10.81
N PRO A 21 5.29 -0.53 10.31
CA PRO A 21 3.96 -1.08 10.52
C PRO A 21 3.66 -1.38 12.00
N TRP A 22 4.68 -1.44 12.87
CA TRP A 22 4.52 -1.63 14.32
C TRP A 22 4.09 -0.35 15.06
N GLU A 23 4.18 0.81 14.42
CA GLU A 23 3.69 2.08 14.95
C GLU A 23 2.21 2.34 14.61
N LEU A 24 1.68 1.57 13.66
CA LEU A 24 0.27 1.63 13.28
C LEU A 24 -0.56 0.78 14.23
N HIS A 25 -1.83 1.17 14.39
CA HIS A 25 -2.79 0.32 15.08
C HIS A 25 -2.96 -1.01 14.31
N TRP A 26 -3.30 -2.09 15.02
CA TRP A 26 -3.26 -3.45 14.47
C TRP A 26 -4.20 -3.66 13.26
N ASP A 27 -5.27 -2.86 13.18
CA ASP A 27 -6.29 -2.82 12.12
C ASP A 27 -6.01 -1.77 11.03
N GLU A 28 -4.86 -1.08 11.07
CA GLU A 28 -4.46 -0.09 10.08
C GLU A 28 -3.26 -0.57 9.26
N ARG A 29 -3.28 -0.31 7.95
CA ARG A 29 -2.09 -0.43 7.10
C ARG A 29 -1.98 0.80 6.20
N ILE A 30 -0.75 1.24 5.99
CA ILE A 30 -0.41 2.22 4.96
C ILE A 30 0.19 1.43 3.80
N LEU A 31 -0.39 1.62 2.62
CA LEU A 31 -0.06 0.88 1.40
C LEU A 31 0.33 1.87 0.32
N ASN A 32 1.44 1.59 -0.36
CA ASN A 32 1.86 2.33 -1.54
C ASN A 32 1.87 1.41 -2.78
N ARG A 33 2.30 1.97 -3.92
CA ARG A 33 2.35 1.24 -5.20
C ARG A 33 3.23 -0.02 -5.16
N LYS A 34 4.25 -0.06 -4.31
CA LYS A 34 5.16 -1.21 -4.18
C LYS A 34 4.53 -2.34 -3.35
N ASP A 35 3.59 -2.00 -2.47
CA ASP A 35 2.90 -2.96 -1.61
C ASP A 35 1.73 -3.61 -2.35
N VAL A 36 0.95 -2.82 -3.10
CA VAL A 36 -0.20 -3.34 -3.86
C VAL A 36 0.28 -3.97 -5.18
N ILE A 37 0.21 -5.31 -5.25
CA ILE A 37 0.60 -6.08 -6.43
C ILE A 37 -0.51 -6.07 -7.49
N HIS A 38 -1.75 -6.36 -7.06
CA HIS A 38 -2.91 -6.41 -7.94
C HIS A 38 -4.16 -5.84 -7.26
N ILE A 39 -5.03 -5.27 -8.09
CA ILE A 39 -6.39 -4.87 -7.72
C ILE A 39 -7.33 -5.72 -8.56
N VAL A 40 -8.15 -6.55 -7.91
CA VAL A 40 -8.98 -7.56 -8.57
C VAL A 40 -10.44 -7.32 -8.21
N LEU A 41 -11.29 -7.08 -9.21
CA LEU A 41 -12.74 -7.11 -9.03
C LEU A 41 -13.21 -8.56 -9.08
N GLU A 42 -13.76 -9.05 -7.97
CA GLU A 42 -14.26 -10.41 -7.86
C GLU A 42 -15.79 -10.43 -7.81
N THR A 43 -16.38 -11.38 -8.54
CA THR A 43 -17.82 -11.69 -8.46
C THR A 43 -18.05 -12.73 -7.38
N ARG A 44 -19.04 -12.52 -6.52
CA ARG A 44 -19.46 -13.46 -5.46
C ARG A 44 -20.96 -13.75 -5.55
N PRO A 45 -21.43 -14.87 -5.01
CA PRO A 45 -22.85 -15.04 -4.73
C PRO A 45 -23.33 -13.88 -3.84
N GLY A 46 -24.22 -13.04 -4.37
CA GLY A 46 -24.77 -11.89 -3.65
C GLY A 46 -24.08 -10.55 -3.87
N GLY A 47 -23.08 -10.43 -4.75
CA GLY A 47 -22.53 -9.13 -5.13
C GLY A 47 -21.09 -9.16 -5.64
N PHE A 48 -20.41 -8.04 -5.47
CA PHE A 48 -19.02 -7.85 -5.90
C PHE A 48 -18.13 -7.53 -4.69
N ARG A 49 -16.82 -7.75 -4.85
CA ARG A 49 -15.81 -7.21 -3.94
C ARG A 49 -14.57 -6.79 -4.71
N LEU A 50 -13.85 -5.83 -4.17
CA LEU A 50 -12.57 -5.40 -4.71
C LEU A 50 -11.47 -5.92 -3.79
N THR A 51 -10.59 -6.76 -4.32
CA THR A 51 -9.50 -7.36 -3.56
C THR A 51 -8.16 -6.75 -3.95
N LEU A 52 -7.45 -6.25 -2.94
CA LEU A 52 -6.08 -5.80 -3.00
C LEU A 52 -5.17 -6.97 -2.60
N LEU A 53 -4.32 -7.41 -3.53
CA LEU A 53 -3.24 -8.34 -3.22
C LEU A 53 -2.05 -7.53 -2.74
N VAL A 54 -1.78 -7.56 -1.45
CA VAL A 54 -0.72 -6.78 -0.81
C VAL A 54 0.48 -7.66 -0.53
N ASN A 55 1.68 -7.13 -0.77
CA ASN A 55 2.93 -7.75 -0.40
C ASN A 55 3.55 -7.03 0.80
N GLU A 56 3.53 -7.66 1.97
CA GLU A 56 4.19 -7.10 3.14
C GLU A 56 5.70 -7.36 3.04
N ARG A 57 6.47 -6.29 2.84
CA ARG A 57 7.93 -6.36 2.66
C ARG A 57 8.72 -5.89 3.89
N PHE A 58 8.08 -5.35 4.92
CA PHE A 58 8.79 -4.72 6.04
C PHE A 58 9.11 -5.66 7.22
N PRO A 59 10.28 -5.48 7.89
CA PRO A 59 11.49 -4.87 7.35
C PRO A 59 12.10 -5.83 6.34
N TYR A 60 12.57 -5.35 5.18
CA TYR A 60 13.09 -6.10 4.02
C TYR A 60 13.53 -7.55 4.35
N ASN A 61 12.57 -8.45 4.50
CA ASN A 61 12.80 -9.83 4.90
C ASN A 61 12.61 -10.66 3.65
N TYR A 62 13.57 -11.56 3.40
CA TYR A 62 13.66 -12.42 2.21
C TYR A 62 12.40 -13.30 1.96
N LYS A 63 11.44 -13.32 2.87
CA LYS A 63 10.15 -14.03 2.75
C LYS A 63 8.99 -13.05 2.77
N SER A 64 8.77 -12.37 1.65
CA SER A 64 7.60 -11.49 1.49
C SER A 64 6.32 -12.33 1.50
N LYS A 65 5.40 -12.08 2.43
CA LYS A 65 4.10 -12.76 2.48
C LYS A 65 3.08 -11.91 1.74
N SER A 66 2.37 -12.53 0.79
CA SER A 66 1.23 -11.91 0.14
C SER A 66 -0.04 -12.14 0.96
N SER A 67 -0.77 -11.07 1.23
CA SER A 67 -2.03 -11.11 1.98
C SER A 67 -3.14 -10.44 1.15
N PRO A 68 -4.30 -11.10 0.96
CA PRO A 68 -5.45 -10.48 0.31
C PRO A 68 -6.25 -9.65 1.32
N PHE A 69 -6.52 -8.39 0.97
CA PHE A 69 -7.50 -7.54 1.65
C PHE A 69 -8.63 -7.22 0.69
N TYR A 70 -9.87 -7.18 1.16
CA TYR A 70 -11.02 -6.97 0.27
C TYR A 70 -12.01 -5.93 0.78
N TYR A 71 -12.58 -5.15 -0.13
CA TYR A 71 -13.66 -4.20 0.13
C TYR A 71 -14.97 -4.76 -0.43
N SER A 72 -15.92 -5.08 0.46
CA SER A 72 -17.17 -5.75 0.08
C SER A 72 -18.32 -4.80 -0.26
N ASN A 73 -18.21 -3.51 0.08
CA ASN A 73 -19.31 -2.55 -0.09
C ASN A 73 -19.35 -2.02 -1.54
N ILE A 74 -19.68 -2.91 -2.47
CA ILE A 74 -19.76 -2.64 -3.92
C ILE A 74 -21.13 -3.12 -4.41
N LYS A 75 -21.92 -2.20 -4.95
CA LYS A 75 -23.30 -2.46 -5.38
C LYS A 75 -23.34 -3.22 -6.70
N ASP A 76 -22.48 -2.84 -7.64
CA ASP A 76 -22.45 -3.41 -8.98
C ASP A 76 -21.02 -3.43 -9.57
N ALA A 77 -20.88 -4.14 -10.70
CA ALA A 77 -19.59 -4.29 -11.38
C ALA A 77 -19.00 -2.95 -11.86
N LYS A 78 -19.86 -1.98 -12.20
CA LYS A 78 -19.42 -0.68 -12.70
C LYS A 78 -18.79 0.13 -11.56
N GLU A 79 -19.45 0.21 -10.41
CA GLU A 79 -18.89 0.83 -9.20
C GLU A 79 -17.56 0.17 -8.80
N GLY A 80 -17.51 -1.16 -8.86
CA GLY A 80 -16.28 -1.90 -8.56
C GLY A 80 -15.13 -1.56 -9.51
N LEU A 81 -15.41 -1.41 -10.80
CA LEU A 81 -14.41 -1.03 -11.81
C LEU A 81 -13.96 0.43 -11.63
N GLU A 82 -14.90 1.35 -11.41
CA GLU A 82 -14.59 2.77 -11.16
C GLU A 82 -13.71 2.93 -9.91
N LEU A 83 -14.00 2.18 -8.84
CA LEU A 83 -13.17 2.17 -7.64
C LEU A 83 -11.79 1.58 -7.93
N ALA A 84 -11.70 0.48 -8.67
CA ALA A 84 -10.43 -0.14 -9.05
C ALA A 84 -9.53 0.85 -9.83
N GLU A 85 -10.09 1.54 -10.82
CA GLU A 85 -9.39 2.55 -11.61
C GLU A 85 -8.96 3.75 -10.78
N LYS A 86 -9.82 4.20 -9.85
CA LYS A 86 -9.49 5.29 -8.92
C LYS A 86 -8.30 4.92 -8.04
N LEU A 87 -8.29 3.73 -7.46
CA LEU A 87 -7.19 3.26 -6.60
C LEU A 87 -5.91 3.05 -7.40
N ASP A 88 -5.98 2.45 -8.59
CA ASP A 88 -4.81 2.28 -9.45
C ASP A 88 -4.19 3.62 -9.84
N ARG A 89 -5.02 4.62 -10.21
CA ARG A 89 -4.55 5.97 -10.52
C ARG A 89 -3.89 6.65 -9.32
N TYR A 90 -4.51 6.54 -8.15
CA TYR A 90 -4.00 7.12 -6.91
C TYR A 90 -2.66 6.50 -6.50
N LEU A 91 -2.53 5.17 -6.57
CA LEU A 91 -1.25 4.51 -6.28
C LEU A 91 -0.18 4.86 -7.33
N LYS A 92 -0.56 5.00 -8.61
CA LYS A 92 0.36 5.41 -9.69
C LYS A 92 0.89 6.83 -9.52
N SER A 93 0.19 7.74 -8.85
CA SER A 93 0.72 9.08 -8.56
C SER A 93 1.79 9.09 -7.46
N GLY A 94 2.01 7.95 -6.79
CA GLY A 94 3.06 7.79 -5.78
C GLY A 94 2.62 8.11 -4.35
N PHE A 95 1.33 8.40 -4.14
CA PHE A 95 0.78 8.65 -2.81
C PHE A 95 0.51 7.35 -2.05
N ASN A 96 0.50 7.47 -0.73
CA ASN A 96 0.18 6.39 0.19
C ASN A 96 -1.32 6.37 0.47
N MET A 97 -1.90 5.18 0.44
CA MET A 97 -3.28 4.94 0.85
C MET A 97 -3.28 4.30 2.23
N LYS A 98 -4.14 4.77 3.13
CA LYS A 98 -4.40 4.07 4.39
C LYS A 98 -5.65 3.21 4.25
N ILE A 99 -5.57 1.98 4.76
CA ILE A 99 -6.71 1.08 4.88
C ILE A 99 -6.99 0.77 6.35
N ARG A 100 -8.27 0.68 6.71
CA ARG A 100 -8.71 0.09 7.98
C ARG A 100 -9.50 -1.18 7.71
N PHE A 101 -9.23 -2.23 8.47
CA PHE A 101 -9.77 -3.55 8.18
C PHE A 101 -10.08 -4.38 9.44
N TYR A 102 -11.06 -5.28 9.31
CA TYR A 102 -11.33 -6.33 10.30
C TYR A 102 -10.98 -7.68 9.68
N GLY A 103 -9.91 -8.31 10.17
CA GLY A 103 -9.35 -9.52 9.56
C GLY A 103 -8.75 -9.23 8.19
N SER A 104 -9.50 -9.52 7.13
CA SER A 104 -9.12 -9.18 5.74
C SER A 104 -10.11 -8.22 5.07
N GLU A 105 -11.20 -7.87 5.75
CA GLU A 105 -12.24 -7.00 5.18
C GLU A 105 -11.93 -5.54 5.48
N ILE A 106 -11.71 -4.77 4.42
CA ILE A 106 -11.53 -3.32 4.46
C ILE A 106 -12.90 -2.68 4.70
N HIS A 107 -13.00 -1.89 5.76
CA HIS A 107 -14.19 -1.07 6.04
C HIS A 107 -13.95 0.41 5.74
N GLU A 108 -12.69 0.86 5.63
CA GLU A 108 -12.35 2.24 5.28
C GLU A 108 -11.13 2.30 4.35
N LEU A 109 -11.26 3.08 3.27
CA LEU A 109 -10.19 3.43 2.33
C LEU A 109 -9.95 4.94 2.41
N ILE A 110 -8.77 5.34 2.88
CA ILE A 110 -8.41 6.74 3.07
C ILE A 110 -7.35 7.13 2.04
N LEU A 111 -7.72 8.03 1.14
CA LEU A 111 -6.86 8.59 0.08
C LEU A 111 -6.50 10.02 0.47
N ASP A 112 -5.40 10.19 1.17
CA ASP A 112 -4.92 11.48 1.66
C ASP A 112 -3.44 11.64 1.30
N GLU A 113 -3.15 12.63 0.45
CA GLU A 113 -1.81 12.92 -0.06
C GLU A 113 -0.82 13.36 1.03
N SER A 114 -1.32 13.70 2.23
CA SER A 114 -0.49 14.04 3.40
C SER A 114 0.03 12.81 4.16
N ILE A 115 -0.45 11.61 3.84
CA ILE A 115 0.04 10.37 4.44
C ILE A 115 1.47 10.09 3.93
N GLN A 116 2.43 10.13 4.85
CA GLN A 116 3.85 9.85 4.61
C GLN A 116 4.16 8.35 4.54
#